data_AF-T1CYC8-F1
#
_entry.id   AF-T1CYC8-F1
#
_cell.length_a   1.000
_cell.length_b   1.000
_cell.length_c   1.000
_cell.angle_alpha   90.00
_cell.angle_beta   90.00
_cell.angle_gamma   90.00
#
_symmetry.space_group_name_H-M   'P 1'
#
loop_
_entity.id
_entity.type
_entity.pdbx_description
1 polymer ?
#
loop_
_entity_poly.entity_id
_entity_poly.type
_entity_poly.pdbx_seq_one_letter_code
_entity_poly.pdbx_strand_id
1 'polypeptide(L)'
;TVRVVDLLEHGVAQTGVPAGAVRRRPPFDAASPPHQFADYFRGRRAAFDVEIDPVSPSAFDRGVWAELRKVRAGEIVTYAELARRSGHPGSARAVGGAMARNPIPIIVPCHRVVGCGGSITGYGMGLWRKRWLLDHEGAWPIRSRSADGPRGRAQRTLDQALGPGRRPRPPVDPPKLRIP
;
A
#
# COMPACT_ATOMS: atom_id res chain seq x y z
N THR A 1 23.38 -14.55 -19.38
CA THR A 1 22.50 -13.36 -19.40
C THR A 1 21.10 -13.81 -19.74
N VAL A 2 20.25 -13.99 -18.73
CA VAL A 2 18.86 -14.42 -18.93
C VAL A 2 18.01 -13.16 -18.92
N ARG A 3 17.26 -12.92 -20.00
CA ARG A 3 16.38 -11.76 -20.12
C ARG A 3 15.18 -11.96 -19.19
N VAL A 4 14.81 -10.90 -18.48
CA VAL A 4 13.79 -10.85 -17.42
C VAL A 4 12.39 -11.34 -17.86
N VAL A 5 12.17 -11.50 -19.17
CA VAL A 5 10.88 -11.89 -19.77
C VAL A 5 10.62 -13.40 -19.76
N ASP A 6 11.64 -14.27 -19.68
CA ASP A 6 11.43 -15.73 -19.81
C ASP A 6 10.85 -16.41 -18.56
N LEU A 7 10.82 -15.72 -17.41
CA LEU A 7 10.38 -16.32 -16.14
C LEU A 7 8.88 -16.15 -15.85
N LEU A 8 8.17 -15.39 -16.70
CA LEU A 8 6.74 -15.12 -16.55
C LEU A 8 5.87 -16.13 -17.30
N GLU A 9 6.41 -16.80 -18.33
CA GLU A 9 5.64 -17.71 -19.19
C GLU A 9 5.65 -19.18 -18.71
N HIS A 10 6.67 -19.60 -17.96
CA HIS A 10 6.84 -21.01 -17.56
C HIS A 10 6.70 -21.21 -16.05
N GLY A 11 5.48 -20.98 -15.54
CA GLY A 11 5.10 -21.08 -14.13
C GLY A 11 5.75 -22.22 -13.33
N VAL A 12 5.91 -21.93 -12.04
CA VAL A 12 6.50 -22.73 -10.95
C VAL A 12 6.33 -24.24 -11.10
N ALA A 13 7.22 -24.86 -11.86
CA ALA A 13 7.43 -26.29 -11.86
C ALA A 13 8.93 -26.52 -11.88
N GLN A 14 9.47 -26.67 -10.67
CA GLN A 14 10.77 -27.27 -10.30
C GLN A 14 11.46 -26.39 -9.26
N THR A 15 11.34 -26.79 -8.00
CA THR A 15 12.50 -27.09 -7.14
C THR A 15 11.95 -27.47 -5.77
N GLY A 16 11.97 -28.77 -5.49
CA GLY A 16 11.91 -29.24 -4.11
C GLY A 16 13.02 -28.57 -3.32
N VAL A 17 12.76 -28.27 -2.05
CA VAL A 17 13.81 -27.81 -1.13
C VAL A 17 14.92 -28.87 -1.14
N PRO A 18 16.17 -28.54 -1.50
CA PRO A 18 17.24 -29.52 -1.57
C PRO A 18 17.42 -30.20 -0.22
N ALA A 19 17.61 -31.52 -0.20
CA ALA A 19 18.00 -32.24 1.00
C ALA A 19 19.29 -31.63 1.56
N GLY A 20 19.24 -31.11 2.79
CA GLY A 20 20.35 -30.39 3.43
C GLY A 20 20.19 -28.86 3.52
N ALA A 21 19.10 -28.28 2.99
CA ALA A 21 18.82 -26.86 3.18
C ALA A 21 18.47 -26.55 4.64
N VAL A 22 19.43 -26.00 5.40
CA VAL A 22 19.19 -25.52 6.75
C VAL A 22 18.38 -24.23 6.67
N ARG A 23 17.17 -24.26 7.25
CA ARG A 23 16.32 -23.08 7.41
C ARG A 23 16.99 -22.13 8.40
N ARG A 24 17.82 -21.21 7.90
CA ARG A 24 18.41 -20.15 8.75
C ARG A 24 17.26 -19.27 9.27
N ARG A 25 17.26 -19.00 10.58
CA ARG A 25 16.41 -17.96 11.17
C ARG A 25 16.67 -16.69 10.35
N PRO A 26 15.65 -16.00 9.81
CA PRO A 26 15.88 -14.80 9.01
C PRO A 26 16.78 -13.85 9.82
N PRO A 27 17.80 -13.23 9.20
CA PRO A 27 18.85 -12.48 9.90
C PRO A 27 18.37 -11.15 10.50
N PHE A 28 17.07 -10.91 10.44
CA PHE A 28 16.43 -9.65 10.75
C PHE A 28 15.61 -9.81 12.02
N ASP A 29 15.83 -8.97 13.04
CA ASP A 29 15.05 -8.99 14.27
C ASP A 29 13.63 -8.45 14.05
N ALA A 30 12.78 -8.49 15.09
CA ALA A 30 11.41 -7.98 15.01
C ALA A 30 11.33 -6.46 14.68
N ALA A 31 12.41 -5.71 14.89
CA ALA A 31 12.50 -4.29 14.58
C ALA A 31 12.85 -4.04 13.10
N SER A 32 13.33 -5.04 12.37
CA SER A 32 13.67 -4.89 10.97
C SER A 32 12.48 -4.52 10.07
N PRO A 33 12.70 -3.74 8.99
CA PRO A 33 11.63 -3.39 8.04
C PRO A 33 10.85 -4.60 7.49
N PRO A 34 11.48 -5.72 7.07
CA PRO A 34 10.73 -6.88 6.58
C PRO A 34 9.75 -7.47 7.59
N HIS A 35 10.13 -7.56 8.88
CA HIS A 35 9.22 -8.04 9.92
C HIS A 35 8.09 -7.05 10.20
N GLN A 36 8.39 -5.76 10.23
CA GLN A 36 7.36 -4.74 10.41
C GLN A 36 6.34 -4.73 9.26
N PHE A 37 6.79 -4.91 8.00
CA PHE A 37 5.89 -5.07 6.86
C PHE A 37 5.03 -6.34 6.99
N ALA A 38 5.62 -7.46 7.42
CA ALA A 38 4.88 -8.69 7.64
C ALA A 38 3.81 -8.54 8.73
N ASP A 39 4.10 -7.82 9.82
CA ASP A 39 3.12 -7.52 10.87
C ASP A 39 2.04 -6.55 10.39
N TYR A 40 2.41 -5.53 9.63
CA TYR A 40 1.49 -4.59 9.01
C TYR A 40 0.48 -5.35 8.15
N PHE A 41 0.93 -6.11 7.14
CA PHE A 41 0.02 -6.85 6.24
C PHE A 41 -0.83 -7.92 6.94
N ARG A 42 -0.44 -8.37 8.13
CA ARG A 42 -1.23 -9.28 8.98
C ARG A 42 -2.19 -8.56 9.93
N GLY A 43 -2.23 -7.21 9.91
CA GLY A 43 -3.08 -6.39 10.75
C GLY A 43 -2.63 -6.31 12.22
N ARG A 44 -1.38 -6.70 12.51
CA ARG A 44 -0.81 -6.67 13.87
C ARG A 44 -0.09 -5.38 14.22
N ARG A 45 0.05 -4.47 13.24
CA ARG A 45 0.78 -3.21 13.36
C ARG A 45 0.12 -2.16 12.48
N ALA A 46 0.03 -0.93 12.99
CA ALA A 46 -0.52 0.23 12.29
C ALA A 46 0.53 1.28 11.91
N ALA A 47 1.74 1.20 12.48
CA ALA A 47 2.81 2.18 12.29
C ALA A 47 4.18 1.49 12.13
N PHE A 48 5.06 2.11 11.34
CA PHE A 48 6.43 1.65 11.13
C PHE A 48 7.38 2.44 12.02
N ASP A 49 8.22 1.72 12.74
CA ASP A 49 9.31 2.21 13.57
C ASP A 49 10.61 2.05 12.79
N VAL A 50 10.74 2.84 11.72
CA VAL A 50 11.87 2.75 10.79
C VAL A 50 12.35 4.17 10.49
N GLU A 51 13.61 4.44 10.84
CA GLU A 51 14.31 5.69 10.54
C GLU A 51 14.74 5.72 9.07
N ILE A 52 13.77 5.81 8.16
CA ILE A 52 14.02 6.07 6.75
C ILE A 52 13.38 7.39 6.40
N ASP A 53 14.18 8.31 5.86
CA ASP A 53 13.70 9.55 5.28
C ASP A 53 13.67 9.47 3.75
N PRO A 54 12.54 9.82 3.11
CA PRO A 54 12.45 9.82 1.67
C PRO A 54 13.34 10.92 1.07
N VAL A 55 14.25 10.52 0.19
CA VAL A 55 15.15 11.46 -0.50
C VAL A 55 14.47 12.04 -1.73
N SER A 56 14.46 13.37 -1.83
CA SER A 56 14.08 14.10 -3.03
C SER A 56 14.89 15.39 -3.12
N PRO A 57 15.31 15.83 -4.32
CA PRO A 57 15.91 17.15 -4.50
C PRO A 57 14.89 18.29 -4.22
N SER A 58 13.59 18.01 -4.36
CA SER A 58 12.52 18.99 -4.17
C SER A 58 12.16 19.19 -2.69
N ALA A 59 12.32 20.42 -2.18
CA ALA A 59 11.88 20.79 -0.83
C ALA A 59 10.36 20.65 -0.67
N PHE A 60 9.60 20.94 -1.73
CA PHE A 60 8.15 20.74 -1.77
C PHE A 60 7.77 19.27 -1.53
N ASP A 61 8.44 18.33 -2.23
CA ASP A 61 8.16 16.91 -2.07
C ASP A 61 8.45 16.45 -0.63
N ARG A 62 9.60 16.84 -0.08
CA ARG A 62 9.97 16.52 1.30
C ARG A 62 8.95 17.05 2.32
N GLY A 63 8.51 18.29 2.17
CA GLY A 63 7.50 18.90 3.05
C GLY A 63 6.14 18.20 2.96
N VAL A 64 5.69 17.86 1.75
CA VAL A 64 4.45 17.11 1.55
C VAL A 64 4.53 15.71 2.16
N TRP A 65 5.65 15.00 2.00
CA TRP A 65 5.83 13.68 2.57
C TRP A 65 5.92 13.70 4.10
N ALA A 66 6.59 14.71 4.68
CA ALA A 66 6.66 14.90 6.12
C ALA A 66 5.26 15.11 6.73
N GLU A 67 4.40 15.94 6.12
CA GLU A 67 3.01 16.09 6.56
C GLU A 67 2.19 14.82 6.36
N LEU A 68 2.39 14.12 5.25
CA LEU A 68 1.67 12.88 4.96
C LEU A 68 1.97 11.77 5.98
N ARG A 69 3.20 11.68 6.49
CA ARG A 69 3.57 10.71 7.54
C ARG A 69 2.77 10.89 8.83
N LYS A 70 2.18 12.06 9.07
CA LYS A 70 1.34 12.33 10.24
C LYS A 70 -0.08 11.77 10.11
N VAL A 71 -0.53 11.42 8.89
CA VAL A 71 -1.84 10.80 8.64
C VAL A 71 -1.78 9.34 9.09
N ARG A 72 -2.56 8.95 10.11
CA ARG A 72 -2.46 7.62 10.73
C ARG A 72 -3.17 6.55 9.90
N ALA A 73 -2.86 5.27 10.15
CA ALA A 73 -3.66 4.18 9.60
C ALA A 73 -5.13 4.31 10.06
N GLY A 74 -6.07 4.06 9.15
CA GLY A 74 -7.50 4.29 9.39
C GLY A 74 -7.97 5.71 9.04
N GLU A 75 -7.05 6.64 8.78
CA GLU A 75 -7.36 8.00 8.36
C GLU A 75 -7.12 8.20 6.86
N ILE A 76 -7.84 9.16 6.30
CA ILE A 76 -7.64 9.65 4.94
C ILE A 76 -7.50 11.17 4.94
N VAL A 77 -6.82 11.69 3.93
CA VAL A 77 -6.68 13.13 3.69
C VAL A 77 -6.96 13.42 2.22
N THR A 78 -7.53 14.57 1.89
CA THR A 78 -7.67 14.96 0.48
C THR A 78 -6.39 15.59 -0.04
N TYR A 79 -6.15 15.56 -1.36
CA TYR A 79 -5.03 16.29 -1.97
C TYR A 79 -5.01 17.78 -1.61
N ALA A 80 -6.18 18.42 -1.56
CA ALA A 80 -6.31 19.84 -1.22
C ALA A 80 -5.98 20.10 0.25
N GLU A 81 -6.46 19.23 1.15
CA GLU A 81 -6.18 19.34 2.58
C GLU A 81 -4.70 19.09 2.87
N LEU A 82 -4.08 18.10 2.23
CA LEU A 82 -2.65 17.85 2.37
C LEU A 82 -1.82 19.05 1.87
N ALA A 83 -2.20 19.63 0.73
CA ALA A 83 -1.55 20.84 0.20
C ALA A 83 -1.60 22.00 1.23
N ARG A 84 -2.76 22.20 1.87
CA ARG A 84 -2.94 23.20 2.92
C ARG A 84 -2.07 22.90 4.15
N ARG A 85 -2.04 21.65 4.63
CA ARG A 85 -1.21 21.23 5.79
C ARG A 85 0.27 21.44 5.53
N SER A 86 0.71 21.24 4.29
CA SER A 86 2.11 21.43 3.87
C SER A 86 2.47 22.88 3.57
N GLY A 87 1.61 23.86 3.87
CA GLY A 87 1.89 25.28 3.63
C GLY A 87 1.77 25.74 2.17
N HIS A 88 1.13 24.92 1.32
CA HIS A 88 0.97 25.18 -0.11
C HIS A 88 -0.52 25.11 -0.52
N PRO A 89 -1.39 25.97 0.03
CA PRO A 89 -2.82 25.97 -0.32
C PRO A 89 -3.02 26.18 -1.83
N GLY A 90 -3.97 25.46 -2.42
CA GLY A 90 -4.24 25.49 -3.87
C GLY A 90 -3.34 24.57 -4.72
N SER A 91 -2.29 23.97 -4.14
CA SER A 91 -1.34 23.12 -4.88
C SER A 91 -1.72 21.63 -4.96
N ALA A 92 -3.01 21.28 -4.94
CA ALA A 92 -3.49 19.90 -4.91
C ALA A 92 -2.94 19.02 -6.06
N ARG A 93 -2.82 19.58 -7.27
CA ARG A 93 -2.23 18.88 -8.43
C ARG A 93 -0.74 18.62 -8.24
N ALA A 94 0.00 19.58 -7.68
CA ALA A 94 1.42 19.42 -7.39
C ALA A 94 1.66 18.35 -6.30
N VAL A 95 0.79 18.30 -5.28
CA VAL A 95 0.77 17.20 -4.29
C VAL A 95 0.56 15.85 -4.99
N GLY A 96 -0.34 15.76 -5.97
CA GLY A 96 -0.49 14.57 -6.80
C GLY A 96 0.82 14.13 -7.48
N GLY A 97 1.60 15.08 -8.00
CA GLY A 97 2.94 14.84 -8.52
C GLY A 97 3.93 14.34 -7.46
N ALA A 98 3.92 14.95 -6.27
CA ALA A 98 4.75 14.50 -5.14
C ALA A 98 4.39 13.07 -4.70
N MET A 99 3.11 12.68 -4.76
CA MET A 99 2.69 11.30 -4.49
C MET A 99 3.20 10.31 -5.53
N ALA A 100 3.25 10.71 -6.81
CA ALA A 100 3.78 9.88 -7.88
C ALA A 100 5.30 9.65 -7.78
N ARG A 101 6.02 10.60 -7.17
CA ARG A 101 7.47 10.53 -6.93
C ARG A 101 7.86 9.91 -5.59
N ASN A 102 6.89 9.46 -4.78
CA ASN A 102 7.18 8.87 -3.47
C ASN A 102 8.03 7.60 -3.64
N PRO A 103 9.28 7.57 -3.13
CA PRO A 103 10.19 6.44 -3.32
C PRO A 103 9.90 5.26 -2.38
N ILE A 104 9.14 5.48 -1.30
CA ILE A 104 8.88 4.49 -0.25
C ILE A 104 7.38 4.42 0.10
N PRO A 105 6.54 3.89 -0.81
CA PRO A 105 5.12 3.71 -0.54
C PRO A 105 4.87 2.90 0.73
N ILE A 106 3.69 3.09 1.34
CA ILE A 106 3.26 2.49 2.63
C ILE A 106 3.96 3.13 3.84
N ILE A 107 5.29 3.27 3.84
CA ILE A 107 6.02 4.01 4.90
C ILE A 107 5.69 5.51 4.81
N VAL A 108 5.79 6.08 3.61
CA VAL A 108 5.13 7.34 3.27
C VAL A 108 3.77 6.97 2.69
N PRO A 109 2.67 7.16 3.43
CA PRO A 109 1.40 6.47 3.17
C PRO A 109 0.56 7.15 2.08
N CYS A 110 1.08 7.22 0.84
CA CYS A 110 0.41 7.90 -0.28
C CYS A 110 -0.92 7.26 -0.69
N HIS A 111 -1.21 6.03 -0.25
CA HIS A 111 -2.53 5.41 -0.40
C HIS A 111 -3.63 6.08 0.43
N ARG A 112 -3.28 6.80 1.49
CA ARG A 112 -4.23 7.54 2.36
C ARG A 112 -4.69 8.88 1.77
N VAL A 113 -4.08 9.35 0.68
CA VAL A 113 -4.45 10.60 0.01
C VAL A 113 -5.54 10.34 -1.01
N VAL A 114 -6.69 10.99 -0.94
CA VAL A 114 -7.83 10.78 -1.85
C VAL A 114 -8.23 12.07 -2.58
N GLY A 115 -9.01 11.93 -3.65
CA GLY A 115 -9.64 13.04 -4.36
C GLY A 115 -10.71 13.74 -3.50
N CYS A 116 -11.23 14.85 -4.03
CA CYS A 116 -12.39 15.53 -3.45
C CYS A 116 -13.57 14.55 -3.33
N GLY A 117 -14.38 14.69 -2.27
CA GLY A 117 -15.51 13.81 -2.00
C GLY A 117 -15.16 12.35 -1.70
N GLY A 118 -13.88 12.04 -1.41
CA GLY A 118 -13.44 10.67 -1.10
C GLY A 118 -13.15 9.81 -2.33
N SER A 119 -13.01 10.40 -3.52
CA SER A 119 -12.74 9.65 -4.74
C SER A 119 -11.37 8.94 -4.69
N ILE A 120 -11.36 7.63 -4.91
CA ILE A 120 -10.13 6.82 -4.93
C ILE A 120 -9.50 6.93 -6.32
N THR A 121 -8.63 7.93 -6.47
CA THR A 121 -7.84 8.20 -7.69
C THR A 121 -6.36 8.27 -7.36
N GLY A 122 -5.49 8.31 -8.37
CA GLY A 122 -4.07 8.62 -8.20
C GLY A 122 -3.30 7.64 -7.30
N TYR A 123 -2.67 6.63 -7.92
CA TYR A 123 -1.73 5.76 -7.22
C TYR A 123 -0.76 5.10 -8.19
N GLY A 124 0.55 5.38 -8.03
CA GLY A 124 1.58 4.87 -8.94
C GLY A 124 1.66 3.34 -9.01
N MET A 125 1.23 2.65 -7.94
CA MET A 125 1.19 1.18 -7.89
C MET A 125 -0.18 0.58 -8.30
N GLY A 126 -1.09 1.38 -8.85
CA GLY A 126 -2.39 0.93 -9.35
C GLY A 126 -3.53 0.97 -8.32
N LEU A 127 -4.72 1.38 -8.76
CA LEU A 127 -5.86 1.67 -7.88
C LEU A 127 -6.35 0.47 -7.05
N TRP A 128 -6.18 -0.75 -7.53
CA TRP A 128 -6.57 -1.96 -6.77
C TRP A 128 -5.75 -2.10 -5.48
N ARG A 129 -4.44 -1.81 -5.51
CA ARG A 129 -3.57 -1.84 -4.32
C ARG A 129 -3.98 -0.76 -3.32
N LYS A 130 -4.31 0.44 -3.79
CA LYS A 130 -4.79 1.53 -2.94
C LYS A 130 -6.08 1.17 -2.22
N ARG A 131 -7.05 0.60 -2.94
CA ARG A 131 -8.31 0.11 -2.36
C ARG A 131 -8.06 -0.96 -1.31
N TRP A 132 -7.20 -1.92 -1.61
CA TRP A 132 -6.83 -2.97 -0.65
C TRP A 132 -6.18 -2.38 0.62
N LEU A 133 -5.22 -1.46 0.48
CA LEU A 133 -4.56 -0.84 1.64
C LEU A 133 -5.53 0.00 2.48
N LEU A 134 -6.44 0.74 1.85
CA LEU A 134 -7.48 1.49 2.55
C LEU A 134 -8.44 0.56 3.30
N ASP A 135 -8.86 -0.55 2.69
CA ASP A 135 -9.70 -1.55 3.33
C ASP A 135 -8.97 -2.26 4.49
N HIS A 136 -7.73 -2.66 4.27
CA HIS A 136 -6.84 -3.25 5.26
C HIS A 136 -6.66 -2.37 6.49
N GLU A 137 -6.58 -1.05 6.31
CA GLU A 137 -6.47 -0.08 7.40
C GLU A 137 -7.83 0.37 7.97
N GLY A 138 -8.96 -0.06 7.41
CA GLY A 138 -10.30 0.41 7.81
C GLY A 138 -10.60 1.86 7.42
N ALA A 139 -9.85 2.43 6.47
CA ALA A 139 -9.85 3.83 6.06
C ALA A 139 -10.80 4.12 4.87
N TRP A 140 -11.89 3.36 4.71
CA TRP A 140 -12.74 3.51 3.53
C TRP A 140 -13.48 4.86 3.56
N PRO A 141 -13.38 5.70 2.51
CA PRO A 141 -14.11 6.96 2.46
C PRO A 141 -15.62 6.72 2.50
N ILE A 142 -16.29 7.15 3.58
CA ILE A 142 -17.75 7.00 3.72
C ILE A 142 -18.45 8.11 2.92
N ARG A 143 -19.38 7.70 2.03
CA ARG A 143 -20.38 8.41 1.18
C ARG A 143 -19.97 8.50 -0.31
N SER A 144 -20.63 7.78 -1.23
CA SER A 144 -22.04 8.00 -1.64
C SER A 144 -23.09 7.19 -0.87
N ARG A 145 -23.97 7.91 -0.14
CA ARG A 145 -25.24 7.40 0.41
C ARG A 145 -26.35 7.56 -0.64
N SER A 146 -26.29 6.82 -1.74
CA SER A 146 -27.50 6.51 -2.51
C SER A 146 -27.97 5.14 -2.06
N ALA A 147 -29.26 5.03 -1.72
CA ALA A 147 -29.90 3.89 -1.04
C ALA A 147 -29.90 2.55 -1.80
N ASP A 148 -29.08 2.41 -2.84
CA ASP A 148 -28.91 1.21 -3.67
C ASP A 148 -27.42 0.91 -3.96
N GLY A 149 -26.54 1.26 -3.01
CA GLY A 149 -25.09 1.30 -3.22
C GLY A 149 -24.41 -0.08 -3.44
N PRO A 150 -23.23 -0.09 -4.10
CA PRO A 150 -22.53 -1.27 -4.62
C PRO A 150 -22.05 -2.28 -3.58
N ARG A 151 -22.25 -2.01 -2.28
CA ARG A 151 -22.05 -3.00 -1.20
C ARG A 151 -22.88 -4.26 -1.44
N GLY A 152 -24.07 -4.12 -2.02
CA GLY A 152 -24.86 -5.29 -2.40
C GLY A 152 -24.21 -6.07 -3.54
N ARG A 153 -23.80 -5.41 -4.63
CA ARG A 153 -23.37 -6.12 -5.85
C ARG A 153 -21.93 -6.61 -5.75
N ALA A 154 -20.96 -5.76 -5.37
CA ALA A 154 -19.55 -6.14 -5.34
C ALA A 154 -19.21 -7.14 -4.23
N GLN A 155 -19.85 -7.05 -3.06
CA GLN A 155 -19.74 -8.08 -2.02
C GLN A 155 -20.39 -9.38 -2.50
N ARG A 156 -21.58 -9.34 -3.14
CA ARG A 156 -22.19 -10.53 -3.75
C ARG A 156 -21.34 -11.12 -4.88
N THR A 157 -20.66 -10.33 -5.70
CA THR A 157 -19.80 -10.84 -6.78
C THR A 157 -18.49 -11.42 -6.22
N LEU A 158 -17.89 -10.82 -5.19
CA LEU A 158 -16.76 -11.43 -4.47
C LEU A 158 -17.19 -12.70 -3.75
N ASP A 159 -18.32 -12.70 -3.03
CA ASP A 159 -18.82 -13.86 -2.29
C ASP A 159 -19.28 -14.98 -3.25
N GLN A 160 -19.83 -14.66 -4.43
CA GLN A 160 -20.14 -15.63 -5.49
C GLN A 160 -18.89 -16.18 -6.17
N ALA A 161 -17.85 -15.36 -6.36
CA ALA A 161 -16.58 -15.80 -6.96
C ALA A 161 -15.70 -16.60 -5.98
N LEU A 162 -15.83 -16.37 -4.67
CA LEU A 162 -15.01 -17.01 -3.62
C LEU A 162 -15.74 -18.17 -2.90
N GLY A 163 -17.05 -18.32 -3.13
CA GLY A 163 -17.91 -19.27 -2.42
C GLY A 163 -18.15 -18.90 -0.95
N PRO A 164 -19.23 -19.38 -0.32
CA PRO A 164 -19.52 -19.07 1.08
C PRO A 164 -18.39 -19.60 1.98
N GLY A 165 -17.72 -18.71 2.70
CA GLY A 165 -16.76 -19.07 3.76
C GLY A 165 -15.27 -18.81 3.50
N ARG A 166 -14.87 -18.17 2.40
CA ARG A 166 -13.45 -17.82 2.15
C ARG A 166 -13.26 -16.31 2.07
N ARG A 167 -13.01 -15.65 3.21
CA ARG A 167 -12.27 -14.38 3.17
C ARG A 167 -10.91 -14.68 2.51
N PRO A 168 -10.46 -13.91 1.52
CA PRO A 168 -9.15 -14.13 0.92
C PRO A 168 -8.11 -14.00 2.04
N ARG A 169 -7.40 -15.11 2.31
CA ARG A 169 -6.27 -15.07 3.23
C ARG A 169 -5.24 -14.08 2.65
N PRO A 170 -4.57 -13.29 3.49
CA PRO A 170 -3.44 -12.50 3.01
C PRO A 170 -2.50 -13.45 2.24
N PRO A 171 -1.89 -13.01 1.13
CA PRO A 171 -0.89 -13.82 0.44
C PRO A 171 0.10 -14.32 1.49
N VAL A 172 0.26 -15.64 1.57
CA VAL A 172 0.98 -16.31 2.66
C VAL A 172 2.48 -15.95 2.62
N ASP A 173 2.93 -15.34 1.53
CA ASP A 173 4.25 -14.76 1.40
C ASP A 173 4.16 -13.34 0.82
N PRO A 174 4.85 -12.33 1.39
CA PRO A 174 5.01 -11.05 0.73
C PRO A 174 5.69 -11.28 -0.64
N PRO A 175 5.31 -10.56 -1.71
CA PRO A 175 6.07 -10.61 -2.95
C PRO A 175 7.53 -10.30 -2.61
N LYS A 176 8.46 -11.20 -2.99
CA LYS A 176 9.88 -11.02 -2.73
C LYS A 176 10.33 -9.72 -3.40
N LEU A 177 10.36 -8.62 -2.65
CA LEU A 177 11.03 -7.39 -3.06
C LEU A 177 12.53 -7.72 -3.13
N ARG A 178 13.02 -8.02 -4.34
CA ARG A 178 14.45 -7.89 -4.63
C ARG A 178 14.71 -6.42 -4.94
N ILE A 179 15.27 -5.72 -3.98
CA ILE A 179 15.99 -4.45 -4.16
C ILE A 179 17.41 -4.85 -4.62
N PRO A 180 18.03 -4.14 -5.60
CA PRO A 180 19.11 -4.62 -6.49
C PRO A 180 20.25 -5.39 -5.84
#